data_AF-A0A3S0EEY6-F1
#
_entry.id   AF-A0A3S0EEY6-F1
#
_cell.length_a   1.000
_cell.length_b   1.000
_cell.length_c   1.000
_cell.angle_alpha   90.00
_cell.angle_beta   90.00
_cell.angle_gamma   90.00
#
_symmetry.space_group_name_H-M   'P 1'
#
loop_
_entity.id
_entity.type
_entity.pdbx_description
1 polymer ?
#
loop_
_entity_poly.entity_id
_entity_poly.type
_entity_poly.pdbx_seq_one_letter_code
_entity_poly.pdbx_strand_id
1 'polypeptide(L)'
;MLVISVKKQAKSDACESVNDLKTLTLSVDASDRKASTAGNSEFAQRLKAARTALDLKQDVFAAQSGVSYSVYQKYEMGRSVPGGEAIAGFVSQGINANWLLTGEGPMLLKDLQPKPMRINVHALAAILEGATKALPDASPEDVAQFAVKMYMDVLERGLITPDGVGSGHMGAAA
;
A
#
# COMPACT_ATOMS: atom_id res chain seq x y z
N MET A 1 -47.93 -64.91 -34.48
CA MET A 1 -49.34 -64.52 -34.64
C MET A 1 -49.39 -62.99 -34.60
N LEU A 2 -50.01 -62.33 -35.60
CA LEU A 2 -50.42 -60.91 -35.51
C LEU A 2 -51.67 -60.82 -34.59
N VAL A 3 -52.21 -59.67 -34.17
CA VAL A 3 -52.01 -58.25 -34.54
C VAL A 3 -51.60 -57.46 -33.26
N ILE A 4 -51.84 -56.16 -32.98
CA ILE A 4 -52.62 -55.04 -33.54
C ILE A 4 -51.74 -53.76 -33.48
N SER A 5 -51.99 -52.78 -34.35
CA SER A 5 -51.39 -51.42 -34.28
C SER A 5 -52.49 -50.37 -34.08
N VAL A 6 -52.25 -49.35 -33.24
CA VAL A 6 -53.05 -48.13 -33.20
C VAL A 6 -52.14 -46.90 -33.24
N LYS A 7 -52.21 -46.13 -34.33
CA LYS A 7 -51.66 -44.77 -34.42
C LYS A 7 -52.62 -43.77 -33.78
N LYS A 8 -52.09 -42.64 -33.31
CA LYS A 8 -52.84 -41.37 -33.38
C LYS A 8 -51.91 -40.19 -33.70
N GLN A 9 -52.31 -39.38 -34.67
CA GLN A 9 -51.77 -38.06 -34.97
C GLN A 9 -52.51 -37.01 -34.09
N ALA A 10 -52.18 -35.71 -34.01
CA ALA A 10 -51.27 -34.85 -34.79
C ALA A 10 -50.70 -33.75 -33.84
N LYS A 11 -49.48 -33.22 -34.01
CA LYS A 11 -49.09 -32.07 -34.88
C LYS A 11 -49.76 -30.73 -34.51
N SER A 12 -48.99 -29.78 -33.94
CA SER A 12 -49.02 -28.32 -34.25
C SER A 12 -48.00 -27.54 -33.38
N ASP A 13 -46.84 -27.24 -33.96
CA ASP A 13 -46.09 -25.96 -33.99
C ASP A 13 -45.84 -25.07 -32.73
N ALA A 14 -44.77 -24.26 -32.85
CA ALA A 14 -44.40 -23.06 -32.06
C ALA A 14 -43.89 -23.22 -30.61
N CYS A 15 -42.57 -23.46 -30.47
CA CYS A 15 -41.71 -22.68 -29.56
C CYS A 15 -40.23 -22.79 -29.97
N GLU A 16 -39.64 -21.68 -30.41
CA GLU A 16 -38.19 -21.54 -30.60
C GLU A 16 -37.50 -21.15 -29.26
N SER A 17 -36.16 -21.02 -29.28
CA SER A 17 -35.39 -20.28 -28.27
C SER A 17 -35.31 -20.85 -26.83
N VAL A 18 -34.83 -22.10 -26.66
CA VAL A 18 -34.10 -22.51 -25.43
C VAL A 18 -32.95 -23.49 -25.78
N ASN A 19 -31.82 -23.01 -26.31
CA ASN A 19 -30.68 -23.90 -26.61
C ASN A 19 -29.26 -23.31 -26.45
N ASP A 20 -29.11 -22.14 -25.80
CA ASP A 20 -27.84 -21.39 -25.67
C ASP A 20 -27.23 -21.39 -24.25
N LEU A 21 -27.37 -22.49 -23.50
CA LEU A 21 -26.83 -22.63 -22.13
C LEU A 21 -26.03 -23.94 -21.92
N LYS A 22 -25.23 -24.34 -22.93
CA LYS A 22 -24.46 -25.60 -22.87
C LYS A 22 -22.96 -25.56 -23.26
N THR A 23 -22.31 -24.41 -23.19
CA THR A 23 -20.84 -24.31 -23.10
C THR A 23 -20.40 -23.15 -22.23
N LEU A 24 -20.21 -23.40 -20.93
CA LEU A 24 -19.55 -22.46 -20.01
C LEU A 24 -18.49 -23.16 -19.13
N THR A 25 -17.76 -24.09 -19.74
CA THR A 25 -16.47 -24.56 -19.24
C THR A 25 -15.45 -23.43 -19.41
N LEU A 26 -15.14 -22.73 -18.33
CA LEU A 26 -14.03 -21.78 -18.28
C LEU A 26 -12.70 -22.53 -18.46
N SER A 27 -12.09 -22.40 -19.65
CA SER A 27 -10.68 -22.72 -19.83
C SER A 27 -9.85 -21.75 -18.99
N VAL A 28 -9.20 -22.27 -17.95
CA VAL A 28 -8.17 -21.51 -17.21
C VAL A 28 -6.87 -21.58 -18.01
N ASP A 29 -6.80 -20.76 -19.06
CA ASP A 29 -5.59 -20.63 -19.87
C ASP A 29 -4.44 -20.07 -19.02
N ALA A 30 -3.27 -20.71 -19.09
CA ALA A 30 -2.21 -20.56 -18.09
C ALA A 30 -1.36 -19.26 -18.20
N SER A 31 -1.96 -18.18 -18.70
CA SER A 31 -1.29 -16.95 -19.18
C SER A 31 -0.93 -15.95 -18.08
N ASP A 32 -1.67 -15.87 -16.97
CA ASP A 32 -1.56 -14.79 -15.97
C ASP A 32 -0.31 -14.83 -15.05
N ARG A 33 0.58 -15.81 -15.22
CA ARG A 33 1.82 -15.92 -14.40
C ARG A 33 2.72 -14.68 -14.48
N LYS A 34 2.57 -13.87 -15.53
CA LYS A 34 3.48 -12.76 -15.84
C LYS A 34 3.35 -11.58 -14.86
N ALA A 35 2.12 -11.26 -14.41
CA ALA A 35 1.88 -10.16 -13.47
C ALA A 35 2.42 -10.49 -12.06
N SER A 36 2.12 -11.69 -11.54
CA SER A 36 2.61 -12.16 -10.23
C SER A 36 4.16 -12.21 -10.17
N THR A 37 4.81 -12.54 -11.28
CA THR A 37 6.28 -12.61 -11.37
C THR A 37 6.94 -11.23 -11.25
N ALA A 38 6.28 -10.15 -11.68
CA ALA A 38 6.83 -8.80 -11.65
C ALA A 38 7.00 -8.27 -10.21
N GLY A 39 5.92 -8.29 -9.41
CA GLY A 39 5.97 -7.83 -8.01
C GLY A 39 6.92 -8.66 -7.14
N ASN A 40 6.95 -9.99 -7.36
CA ASN A 40 7.90 -10.87 -6.66
C ASN A 40 9.36 -10.56 -7.01
N SER A 41 9.65 -10.15 -8.25
CA SER A 41 10.99 -9.73 -8.68
C SER A 41 11.43 -8.42 -8.02
N GLU A 42 10.51 -7.46 -7.87
CA GLU A 42 10.80 -6.17 -7.24
C GLU A 42 11.05 -6.31 -5.73
N PHE A 43 10.22 -7.08 -5.04
CA PHE A 43 10.43 -7.45 -3.64
C PHE A 43 11.78 -8.17 -3.43
N ALA A 44 12.11 -9.13 -4.30
CA ALA A 44 13.36 -9.88 -4.23
C ALA A 44 14.60 -8.96 -4.36
N GLN A 45 14.53 -7.97 -5.25
CA GLN A 45 15.56 -6.95 -5.41
C GLN A 45 15.70 -6.08 -4.15
N ARG A 46 14.58 -5.64 -3.55
CA ARG A 46 14.59 -4.90 -2.28
C ARG A 46 15.19 -5.70 -1.13
N LEU A 47 14.80 -6.96 -0.95
CA LEU A 47 15.33 -7.84 0.09
C LEU A 47 16.85 -8.01 -0.04
N LYS A 48 17.32 -8.25 -1.27
CA LYS A 48 18.75 -8.38 -1.59
C LYS A 48 19.52 -7.08 -1.33
N ALA A 49 18.95 -5.93 -1.68
CA ALA A 49 19.55 -4.63 -1.43
C ALA A 49 19.67 -4.34 0.08
N ALA A 50 18.61 -4.58 0.85
CA ALA A 50 18.61 -4.36 2.30
C ALA A 50 19.61 -5.26 3.04
N ARG A 51 19.69 -6.57 2.73
CA ARG A 51 20.74 -7.43 3.30
C ARG A 51 22.14 -6.93 2.93
N THR A 52 22.34 -6.46 1.70
CA THR A 52 23.64 -5.96 1.25
C THR A 52 24.01 -4.63 1.93
N ALA A 53 23.03 -3.78 2.26
CA ALA A 53 23.24 -2.56 3.06
C ALA A 53 23.55 -2.82 4.54
N LEU A 54 23.35 -4.06 5.01
CA LEU A 54 23.78 -4.54 6.33
C LEU A 54 25.16 -5.25 6.29
N ASP A 55 25.78 -5.38 5.10
CA ASP A 55 27.01 -6.17 4.83
C ASP A 55 26.92 -7.66 5.25
N LEU A 56 25.71 -8.22 5.24
CA LEU A 56 25.47 -9.61 5.66
C LEU A 56 25.44 -10.58 4.47
N LYS A 57 26.04 -11.76 4.63
CA LYS A 57 25.93 -12.87 3.66
C LYS A 57 24.56 -13.54 3.76
N GLN A 58 24.11 -14.20 2.67
CA GLN A 58 22.78 -14.83 2.58
C GLN A 58 22.55 -15.92 3.65
N ASP A 59 23.58 -16.67 4.01
CA ASP A 59 23.58 -17.71 5.05
C ASP A 59 23.46 -17.10 6.46
N VAL A 60 24.30 -16.12 6.78
CA VAL A 60 24.29 -15.40 8.06
C VAL A 60 22.95 -14.70 8.28
N PHE A 61 22.48 -13.94 7.29
CA PHE A 61 21.21 -13.21 7.37
C PHE A 61 20.01 -14.15 7.52
N ALA A 62 19.96 -15.24 6.75
CA ALA A 62 18.88 -16.23 6.88
C ALA A 62 18.80 -16.80 8.30
N ALA A 63 19.94 -17.22 8.86
CA ALA A 63 20.01 -17.74 10.23
C ALA A 63 19.59 -16.70 11.29
N GLN A 64 20.04 -15.45 11.16
CA GLN A 64 19.65 -14.36 12.07
C GLN A 64 18.16 -14.01 11.98
N SER A 65 17.56 -14.09 10.79
CA SER A 65 16.14 -13.89 10.55
C SER A 65 15.25 -15.10 10.86
N GLY A 66 15.80 -16.21 11.36
CA GLY A 66 15.04 -17.43 11.65
C GLY A 66 14.57 -18.21 10.41
N VAL A 67 15.07 -17.88 9.22
CA VAL A 67 14.67 -18.49 7.94
C VAL A 67 15.74 -19.50 7.51
N SER A 68 15.35 -20.68 7.03
CA SER A 68 16.33 -21.62 6.48
C SER A 68 16.94 -21.09 5.17
N TYR A 69 18.25 -21.27 4.99
CA TYR A 69 19.00 -20.71 3.84
C TYR A 69 18.36 -21.03 2.48
N SER A 70 17.87 -22.26 2.28
CA SER A 70 17.23 -22.69 1.02
C SER A 70 15.82 -22.12 0.80
N VAL A 71 15.18 -21.57 1.85
CA VAL A 71 13.94 -20.79 1.77
C VAL A 71 14.27 -19.32 1.49
N TYR A 72 15.24 -18.75 2.23
CA TYR A 72 15.71 -17.38 1.99
C TYR A 72 16.20 -17.15 0.55
N GLN A 73 16.95 -18.10 0.00
CA GLN A 73 17.43 -18.05 -1.39
C GLN A 73 16.26 -18.02 -2.40
N LYS A 74 15.10 -18.61 -2.10
CA LYS A 74 13.90 -18.53 -2.96
C LYS A 74 13.26 -17.14 -2.94
N TYR A 75 13.35 -16.44 -1.81
CA TYR A 75 12.89 -15.05 -1.69
C TYR A 75 13.78 -14.09 -2.50
N GLU A 76 15.11 -14.17 -2.37
CA GLU A 76 16.03 -13.36 -3.21
C GLU A 76 16.00 -13.73 -4.70
N MET A 77 15.49 -14.90 -5.08
CA MET A 77 15.24 -15.28 -6.48
C MET A 77 13.83 -14.93 -6.98
N GLY A 78 12.95 -14.32 -6.17
CA GLY A 78 11.55 -14.05 -6.52
C GLY A 78 10.69 -15.29 -6.77
N ARG A 79 11.16 -16.48 -6.34
CA ARG A 79 10.51 -17.79 -6.56
C ARG A 79 9.48 -18.13 -5.48
N SER A 80 9.39 -17.34 -4.42
CA SER A 80 8.46 -17.51 -3.30
C SER A 80 8.25 -16.17 -2.62
N VAL A 81 7.11 -16.00 -1.96
CA VAL A 81 6.77 -14.81 -1.16
C VAL A 81 6.97 -15.16 0.33
N PRO A 82 7.65 -14.35 1.13
CA PRO A 82 7.78 -14.58 2.57
C PRO A 82 6.46 -14.37 3.31
N GLY A 83 6.18 -15.23 4.29
CA GLY A 83 5.10 -15.02 5.25
C GLY A 83 5.46 -13.97 6.31
N GLY A 84 4.46 -13.57 7.12
CA GLY A 84 4.64 -12.54 8.15
C GLY A 84 5.74 -12.83 9.18
N GLU A 85 5.96 -14.10 9.52
CA GLU A 85 7.05 -14.54 10.40
C GLU A 85 8.45 -14.24 9.82
N ALA A 86 8.67 -14.55 8.54
CA ALA A 86 9.92 -14.23 7.85
C ALA A 86 10.10 -12.70 7.71
N ILE A 87 9.02 -11.95 7.48
CA ILE A 87 9.07 -10.48 7.45
C ILE A 87 9.44 -9.92 8.83
N ALA A 88 8.87 -10.45 9.92
CA ALA A 88 9.27 -10.08 11.29
C ALA A 88 10.74 -10.42 11.57
N GLY A 89 11.23 -11.56 11.06
CA GLY A 89 12.65 -11.92 11.08
C GLY A 89 13.57 -10.99 10.29
N PHE A 90 13.06 -10.31 9.25
CA PHE A 90 13.80 -9.27 8.53
C PHE A 90 13.78 -7.93 9.28
N VAL A 91 12.64 -7.60 9.90
CA VAL A 91 12.47 -6.40 10.74
C VAL A 91 13.38 -6.44 11.97
N SER A 92 13.58 -7.60 12.59
CA SER A 92 14.51 -7.75 13.72
C SER A 92 15.98 -7.49 13.35
N GLN A 93 16.35 -7.58 12.07
CA GLN A 93 17.68 -7.18 11.56
C GLN A 93 17.76 -5.69 11.20
N GLY A 94 16.74 -4.89 11.55
CA GLY A 94 16.72 -3.45 11.32
C GLY A 94 16.21 -3.02 9.93
N ILE A 95 15.57 -3.91 9.16
CA ILE A 95 14.97 -3.56 7.86
C ILE A 95 13.57 -2.94 8.07
N ASN A 96 13.27 -1.86 7.37
CA ASN A 96 11.93 -1.28 7.38
C ASN A 96 10.95 -2.13 6.53
N ALA A 97 9.94 -2.72 7.16
CA ALA A 97 8.92 -3.50 6.47
C ALA A 97 8.13 -2.69 5.43
N ASN A 98 7.87 -1.40 5.67
CA ASN A 98 7.16 -0.54 4.71
C ASN A 98 7.96 -0.43 3.42
N TRP A 99 9.22 0.02 3.54
CA TRP A 99 10.12 0.12 2.39
C TRP A 99 10.31 -1.23 1.70
N LEU A 100 10.46 -2.33 2.45
CA LEU A 100 10.65 -3.67 1.87
C LEU A 100 9.44 -4.10 1.03
N LEU A 101 8.22 -3.76 1.46
CA LEU A 101 6.97 -4.11 0.77
C LEU A 101 6.63 -3.14 -0.37
N THR A 102 6.56 -1.82 -0.11
CA THR A 102 6.09 -0.80 -1.06
C THR A 102 7.20 -0.07 -1.81
N GLY A 103 8.43 -0.09 -1.29
CA GLY A 103 9.54 0.76 -1.77
C GLY A 103 9.59 2.15 -1.14
N GLU A 104 8.63 2.53 -0.29
CA GLU A 104 8.50 3.88 0.24
C GLU A 104 9.16 4.08 1.61
N GLY A 105 9.72 5.28 1.81
CA GLY A 105 10.43 5.66 3.03
C GLY A 105 11.88 5.18 3.06
N PRO A 106 12.54 5.18 4.24
CA PRO A 106 13.92 4.73 4.39
C PRO A 106 14.01 3.20 4.45
N MET A 107 15.12 2.65 3.94
CA MET A 107 15.38 1.20 3.87
C MET A 107 15.52 0.53 5.26
N LEU A 108 16.11 1.22 6.24
CA LEU A 108 16.46 0.67 7.55
C LEU A 108 15.77 1.46 8.68
N LEU A 109 15.44 0.76 9.76
CA LEU A 109 14.75 1.32 10.93
C LEU A 109 15.56 2.42 11.65
N LYS A 110 16.90 2.35 11.59
CA LYS A 110 17.80 3.38 12.15
C LYS A 110 17.66 4.74 11.43
N ASP A 111 17.27 4.70 10.16
CA ASP A 111 17.12 5.87 9.28
C ASP A 111 15.67 6.38 9.28
N LEU A 112 14.78 5.71 10.02
CA LEU A 112 13.38 6.08 10.30
C LEU A 112 13.31 7.16 11.39
N GLN A 113 14.09 8.23 11.20
CA GLN A 113 14.00 9.42 12.04
C GLN A 113 12.72 10.20 11.70
N PRO A 114 11.88 10.57 12.68
CA PRO A 114 10.84 11.54 12.45
C PRO A 114 11.52 12.87 12.09
N LYS A 115 11.42 13.28 10.82
CA LYS A 115 12.04 14.52 10.32
C LYS A 115 11.60 15.68 11.23
N PRO A 116 12.51 16.36 11.95
CA PRO A 116 12.12 17.34 12.94
C PRO A 116 11.31 18.45 12.29
N MET A 117 10.08 18.65 12.76
CA MET A 117 9.15 19.63 12.21
C MET A 117 9.71 21.03 12.48
N ARG A 118 10.31 21.64 11.45
CA ARG A 118 10.71 23.04 11.50
C ARG A 118 9.47 23.92 11.44
N ILE A 119 9.34 24.83 12.42
CA ILE A 119 8.22 25.75 12.50
C ILE A 119 8.57 27.01 11.71
N ASN A 120 7.68 27.43 10.82
CA ASN A 120 7.77 28.73 10.16
C ASN A 120 7.37 29.82 11.17
N VAL A 121 8.38 30.34 11.88
CA VAL A 121 8.21 31.31 12.97
C VAL A 121 7.48 32.58 12.49
N HIS A 122 7.72 33.03 11.26
CA HIS A 122 7.05 34.22 10.71
C HIS A 122 5.56 33.97 10.47
N ALA A 123 5.18 32.80 9.93
CA ALA A 123 3.79 32.43 9.75
C ALA A 123 3.07 32.28 11.11
N LEU A 124 3.69 31.59 12.07
CA LEU A 124 3.12 31.41 13.41
C LEU A 124 2.98 32.75 14.16
N ALA A 125 3.95 33.66 14.05
CA ALA A 125 3.88 34.99 14.65
C ALA A 125 2.73 35.83 14.07
N ALA A 126 2.54 35.83 12.75
CA ALA A 126 1.43 36.53 12.10
C ALA A 126 0.05 35.96 12.50
N ILE A 127 -0.05 34.62 12.65
CA ILE A 127 -1.26 33.95 13.15
C ILE A 127 -1.53 34.31 14.62
N LEU A 128 -0.51 34.32 15.48
CA LEU A 128 -0.63 34.71 16.89
C LEU A 128 -1.04 36.19 17.06
N GLU A 129 -0.45 37.10 16.27
CA GLU A 129 -0.82 38.52 16.27
C GLU A 129 -2.27 38.73 15.82
N GLY A 130 -2.70 38.03 14.76
CA GLY A 130 -4.08 38.04 14.29
C GLY A 130 -5.05 37.47 15.32
N ALA A 131 -4.71 36.34 15.95
CA ALA A 131 -5.51 35.69 16.99
C ALA A 131 -5.70 36.59 18.22
N THR A 132 -4.61 37.21 18.70
CA THR A 132 -4.63 38.12 19.86
C THR A 132 -5.51 39.36 19.60
N LYS A 133 -5.50 39.88 18.36
CA LYS A 133 -6.36 41.02 17.96
C LYS A 133 -7.82 40.63 17.75
N ALA A 134 -8.09 39.41 17.31
CA ALA A 134 -9.44 38.90 17.07
C ALA A 134 -10.15 38.40 18.34
N LEU A 135 -9.37 38.01 19.37
CA LEU A 135 -9.84 37.42 20.62
C LEU A 135 -9.29 38.18 21.84
N PRO A 136 -9.61 39.47 22.02
CA PRO A 136 -8.97 40.33 23.03
C PRO A 136 -9.26 39.90 24.48
N ASP A 137 -10.39 39.24 24.74
CA ASP A 137 -10.83 38.80 26.07
C ASP A 137 -10.51 37.31 26.35
N ALA A 138 -9.88 36.60 25.40
CA ALA A 138 -9.55 35.18 25.54
C ALA A 138 -8.27 34.95 26.37
N SER A 139 -8.12 33.76 26.95
CA SER A 139 -6.89 33.47 27.69
C SER A 139 -5.69 33.28 26.74
N PRO A 140 -4.44 33.45 27.21
CA PRO A 140 -3.25 33.14 26.42
C PRO A 140 -3.21 31.68 25.94
N GLU A 141 -3.85 30.76 26.65
CA GLU A 141 -3.96 29.35 26.26
C GLU A 141 -4.94 29.15 25.11
N ASP A 142 -6.13 29.79 25.15
CA ASP A 142 -7.09 29.78 24.05
C ASP A 142 -6.50 30.37 22.75
N VAL A 143 -5.81 31.51 22.88
CA VAL A 143 -5.13 32.19 21.76
C VAL A 143 -4.04 31.30 21.17
N ALA A 144 -3.24 30.63 22.01
CA ALA A 144 -2.22 29.69 21.55
C ALA A 144 -2.85 28.44 20.89
N GLN A 145 -3.91 27.87 21.46
CA GLN A 145 -4.60 26.70 20.91
C GLN A 145 -5.23 27.02 19.55
N PHE A 146 -5.87 28.18 19.42
CA PHE A 146 -6.38 28.68 18.13
C PHE A 146 -5.25 28.89 17.12
N ALA A 147 -4.15 29.53 17.52
CA ALA A 147 -3.03 29.79 16.62
C ALA A 147 -2.33 28.51 16.14
N VAL A 148 -2.16 27.51 17.01
CA VAL A 148 -1.63 26.19 16.63
C VAL A 148 -2.59 25.48 15.67
N LYS A 149 -3.91 25.49 15.95
CA LYS A 149 -4.92 24.90 15.05
C LYS A 149 -4.89 25.55 13.66
N MET A 150 -4.85 26.88 13.59
CA MET A 150 -4.76 27.62 12.33
C MET A 150 -3.45 27.33 11.59
N TYR A 151 -2.32 27.28 12.31
CA TYR A 151 -1.00 26.96 11.73
C TYR A 151 -1.00 25.58 11.06
N MET A 152 -1.60 24.56 11.70
CA MET A 152 -1.70 23.22 11.12
C MET A 152 -2.63 23.19 9.89
N ASP A 153 -3.79 23.83 9.94
CA ASP A 153 -4.72 23.94 8.79
C ASP A 153 -4.06 24.59 7.56
N VAL A 154 -3.29 25.68 7.74
CA VAL A 154 -2.58 26.31 6.60
C VAL A 154 -1.34 25.52 6.13
N LEU A 155 -0.75 24.68 7.00
CA LEU A 155 0.33 23.75 6.64
C LEU A 155 -0.21 22.57 5.82
N GLU A 156 -1.33 21.96 6.25
CA GLU A 156 -2.02 20.86 5.55
C GLU A 156 -2.50 21.29 4.16
N ARG A 157 -3.04 22.51 4.04
CA ARG A 157 -3.40 23.14 2.74
C ARG A 157 -2.18 23.52 1.89
N GLY A 158 -0.96 23.37 2.40
CA GLY A 158 0.28 23.77 1.72
C GLY A 158 0.38 25.27 1.41
N LEU A 159 -0.34 26.12 2.16
CA LEU A 159 -0.29 27.58 2.04
C LEU A 159 0.94 28.15 2.74
N ILE A 160 1.49 27.42 3.72
CA ILE A 160 2.82 27.65 4.28
C ILE A 160 3.66 26.38 4.18
N THR A 161 4.97 26.54 4.22
CA THR A 161 5.94 25.47 4.43
C THR A 161 6.84 25.85 5.63
N PRO A 162 7.60 24.89 6.19
CA PRO A 162 8.64 25.17 7.20
C PRO A 162 9.68 26.24 6.81
N ASP A 163 9.84 26.50 5.51
CA ASP A 163 10.88 27.36 4.94
C ASP A 163 10.32 28.66 4.31
N GLY A 164 9.00 28.84 4.24
CA GLY A 164 8.40 30.06 3.67
C GLY A 164 6.92 29.93 3.34
N VAL A 165 6.43 30.80 2.44
CA VAL A 165 5.07 30.69 1.86
C VAL A 165 5.02 29.45 0.96
N GLY A 166 3.93 28.70 1.01
CA GLY A 166 3.68 27.54 0.15
C GLY A 166 2.83 27.91 -1.06
N SER A 167 2.87 27.07 -2.11
CA SER A 167 2.13 27.30 -3.36
C SER A 167 0.61 27.12 -3.22
N GLY A 168 0.15 26.53 -2.11
CA GLY A 168 -1.20 26.06 -1.92
C GLY A 168 -1.47 24.77 -2.70
N HIS A 169 -2.16 23.84 -2.05
CA HIS A 169 -2.89 22.77 -2.72
C HIS A 169 -4.37 23.00 -2.43
N MET A 170 -5.11 23.53 -3.40
CA MET A 170 -6.58 23.44 -3.33
C MET A 170 -6.93 21.96 -3.45
N GLY A 171 -7.19 21.32 -2.31
CA GLY A 171 -7.51 19.90 -2.26
C GLY A 171 -8.66 19.59 -3.21
N ALA A 172 -8.49 18.56 -4.04
CA ALA A 172 -9.57 18.05 -4.87
C ALA A 172 -10.66 17.51 -3.93
N ALA A 173 -11.73 18.28 -3.76
CA ALA A 173 -12.89 17.85 -2.98
C ALA A 173 -13.52 16.64 -3.68
N ALA A 174 -13.63 15.54 -2.93
CA ALA A 174 -14.33 14.32 -3.30
C ALA A 174 -15.67 14.23 -2.56
#